data_AF-A0A518GCN5-F1
#
_entry.id   AF-A0A518GCN5-F1
#
_cell.length_a   1.000
_cell.length_b   1.000
_cell.length_c   1.000
_cell.angle_alpha   90.00
_cell.angle_beta   90.00
_cell.angle_gamma   90.00
#
_symmetry.space_group_name_H-M   'P 1'
#
loop_
_entity.id
_entity.type
_entity.pdbx_description
1 polymer ?
#
loop_
_entity_poly.entity_id
_entity_poly.type
_entity_poly.pdbx_seq_one_letter_code
_entity_poly.pdbx_strand_id
1 'polypeptide(L)'
;MPDPLVPYATGDDLIKRYDIDLIGDLCQDTREELDWHSDITELTEHVNVVSALEDASGEIDVSMQAGGRYTPEQLMLLITPVEAVDTNNSKKHLIRITCAIAMSILVERRLERVSMETADWLRKAAKAFLDQLRRGENVFGIPAAVDAGTIHIDTVSSVHIENLNLLPGRMSNYFPGTAQRTPRVN
;
A
#
# COMPACT_ATOMS: atom_id res chain seq x y z
N MET A 1 9.43 -8.51 23.05
CA MET A 1 9.62 -9.34 21.84
C MET A 1 9.19 -8.50 20.67
N PRO A 2 9.93 -8.46 19.55
CA PRO A 2 9.34 -7.94 18.32
C PRO A 2 8.13 -8.81 17.99
N ASP A 3 7.00 -8.17 17.66
CA ASP A 3 5.79 -8.86 17.24
C ASP A 3 6.09 -9.74 16.01
N PRO A 4 5.43 -10.90 15.86
CA PRO A 4 5.61 -11.73 14.68
C PRO A 4 5.35 -10.91 13.41
N LEU A 5 6.26 -10.98 12.44
CA LEU A 5 6.08 -10.35 11.12
C LEU A 5 4.88 -11.03 10.46
N VAL A 6 3.76 -10.32 10.36
CA VAL A 6 2.56 -10.83 9.68
C VAL A 6 2.60 -10.36 8.24
N PRO A 7 2.79 -11.25 7.25
CA PRO A 7 2.78 -10.86 5.86
C PRO A 7 1.38 -10.37 5.45
N TYR A 8 1.35 -9.44 4.50
CA TYR A 8 0.10 -8.82 4.05
C TYR A 8 -0.78 -9.71 3.16
N ALA A 9 -0.23 -10.83 2.69
CA ALA A 9 -0.93 -11.87 1.97
C ALA A 9 -0.51 -13.25 2.47
N THR A 10 -1.37 -14.24 2.28
CA THR A 10 -1.10 -15.64 2.62
C THR A 10 -0.71 -16.46 1.38
N GLY A 11 -0.16 -17.66 1.58
CA GLY A 11 0.09 -18.60 0.49
C GLY A 11 -1.16 -18.91 -0.34
N ASP A 12 -2.33 -19.02 0.30
CA ASP A 12 -3.62 -19.20 -0.37
C ASP A 12 -3.94 -18.07 -1.34
N ASP A 13 -3.61 -16.83 -0.99
CA ASP A 13 -3.85 -15.67 -1.85
C ASP A 13 -2.89 -15.65 -3.05
N LEU A 14 -1.68 -16.18 -2.89
CA LEU A 14 -0.70 -16.32 -3.96
C LEU A 14 -1.16 -17.37 -4.98
N ILE A 15 -1.60 -18.53 -4.51
CA ILE A 15 -2.13 -19.63 -5.34
C ILE A 15 -3.41 -19.22 -6.09
N LYS A 16 -4.27 -18.38 -5.50
CA LYS A 16 -5.47 -17.89 -6.20
C LYS A 16 -5.16 -16.96 -7.37
N ARG A 17 -3.93 -16.44 -7.47
CA ARG A 17 -3.54 -15.42 -8.46
C ARG A 17 -2.57 -15.93 -9.51
N TYR A 18 -1.74 -16.90 -9.15
CA TYR A 18 -0.71 -17.45 -10.01
C TYR A 18 -0.89 -18.96 -10.14
N ASP A 19 -0.28 -19.52 -11.18
CA ASP A 19 -0.35 -20.94 -11.43
C ASP A 19 0.38 -21.73 -10.33
N ILE A 20 -0.30 -22.75 -9.79
CA ILE A 20 0.20 -23.58 -8.70
C ILE A 20 1.48 -24.29 -9.13
N ASP A 21 1.51 -24.80 -10.36
CA ASP A 21 2.66 -25.53 -10.90
C ASP A 21 3.89 -24.62 -11.00
N LEU A 22 3.69 -23.38 -11.43
CA LEU A 22 4.77 -22.40 -11.52
C LEU A 22 5.31 -22.05 -10.13
N ILE A 23 4.43 -21.86 -9.13
CA ILE A 23 4.85 -21.57 -7.76
C ILE A 23 5.62 -22.77 -7.18
N GLY A 24 5.10 -23.98 -7.35
CA GLY A 24 5.74 -25.22 -6.92
C GLY A 24 7.17 -25.35 -7.48
N ASP A 25 7.30 -25.17 -8.78
CA ASP A 25 8.58 -25.23 -9.50
C ASP A 25 9.61 -24.21 -9.01
N LEU A 26 9.16 -23.02 -8.63
CA LEU A 26 10.01 -21.96 -8.09
C LEU A 26 10.39 -22.20 -6.62
N CYS A 27 9.56 -22.92 -5.87
CA CYS A 27 9.79 -23.15 -4.45
C CYS A 27 10.67 -24.37 -4.15
N GLN A 28 10.71 -25.36 -5.04
CA GLN A 28 11.50 -26.58 -4.91
C GLN A 28 13.00 -26.33 -5.06
N ASP A 29 13.69 -25.96 -3.98
CA ASP A 29 15.16 -25.86 -3.99
C ASP A 29 15.89 -27.16 -3.62
N THR A 30 15.23 -28.07 -2.92
CA THR A 30 15.84 -29.22 -2.25
C THR A 30 16.13 -30.45 -3.12
N ARG A 31 15.94 -30.38 -4.45
CA ARG A 31 16.06 -31.53 -5.39
C ARG A 31 15.13 -32.72 -5.09
N GLU A 32 14.29 -32.60 -4.09
CA GLU A 32 13.20 -33.51 -3.78
C GLU A 32 11.93 -32.95 -4.44
N GLU A 33 11.18 -33.85 -5.07
CA GLU A 33 9.93 -33.49 -5.74
C GLU A 33 8.86 -33.30 -4.65
N LEU A 34 8.46 -32.04 -4.44
CA LEU A 34 7.30 -31.69 -3.64
C LEU A 34 6.04 -32.13 -4.39
N ASP A 35 5.22 -32.99 -3.77
CA ASP A 35 3.95 -33.42 -4.35
C ASP A 35 2.82 -32.45 -3.97
N TRP A 36 2.86 -31.24 -4.52
CA TRP A 36 1.83 -30.21 -4.30
C TRP A 36 0.46 -30.58 -4.91
N HIS A 37 0.36 -31.70 -5.63
CA HIS A 37 -0.90 -32.21 -6.17
C HIS A 37 -1.70 -32.99 -5.13
N SER A 38 -1.02 -33.63 -4.16
CA SER A 38 -1.67 -34.36 -3.08
C SER A 38 -1.93 -33.50 -1.85
N ASP A 39 -1.06 -32.54 -1.55
CA ASP A 39 -1.26 -31.59 -0.45
C ASP A 39 -0.89 -30.14 -0.83
N ILE A 40 -1.90 -29.30 -1.01
CA ILE A 40 -1.74 -27.87 -1.32
C ILE A 40 -1.19 -27.11 -0.10
N THR A 41 -1.40 -27.61 1.12
CA THR A 41 -0.91 -26.93 2.33
C THR A 41 0.60 -26.98 2.46
N GLU A 42 1.25 -28.02 1.93
CA GLU A 42 2.71 -28.08 1.85
C GLU A 42 3.30 -26.96 0.98
N LEU A 43 2.57 -26.50 -0.04
CA LEU A 43 2.99 -25.41 -0.90
C LEU A 43 2.71 -24.03 -0.25
N THR A 44 1.53 -23.84 0.35
CA THR A 44 1.15 -22.55 0.94
C THR A 44 1.95 -22.21 2.18
N GLU A 45 2.36 -23.22 2.94
CA GLU A 45 3.19 -23.08 4.15
C GLU A 45 4.68 -23.32 3.87
N HIS A 46 5.06 -23.50 2.60
CA HIS A 46 6.45 -23.74 2.23
C HIS A 46 7.34 -22.56 2.66
N VAL A 47 8.48 -22.85 3.28
CA VAL A 47 9.40 -21.85 3.85
C VAL A 47 9.79 -20.77 2.84
N ASN A 48 9.99 -21.15 1.57
CA ASN A 48 10.34 -20.19 0.52
C ASN A 48 9.18 -19.25 0.14
N VAL A 49 7.94 -19.73 0.17
CA VAL A 49 6.75 -18.89 -0.09
C VAL A 49 6.56 -17.91 1.05
N VAL A 50 6.64 -18.41 2.28
CA VAL A 50 6.50 -17.58 3.49
C VAL A 50 7.59 -16.50 3.53
N SER A 51 8.85 -16.88 3.34
CA SER A 51 9.98 -15.93 3.29
C SER A 51 9.80 -14.89 2.19
N ALA A 52 9.36 -15.27 0.99
CA ALA A 52 9.13 -14.31 -0.10
C ALA A 52 7.97 -13.34 0.19
N LEU A 53 6.93 -13.80 0.88
CA LEU A 53 5.80 -12.96 1.31
C LEU A 53 6.20 -11.99 2.44
N GLU A 54 7.05 -12.44 3.36
CA GLU A 54 7.64 -11.60 4.42
C GLU A 54 8.53 -10.51 3.81
N ASP A 55 9.44 -10.87 2.91
CA ASP A 55 10.32 -9.92 2.21
C ASP A 55 9.51 -8.90 1.40
N ALA A 56 8.50 -9.37 0.66
CA ALA A 56 7.60 -8.49 -0.10
C ALA A 56 6.83 -7.51 0.80
N SER A 57 6.42 -7.95 1.99
CA SER A 57 5.73 -7.09 2.97
C SER A 57 6.69 -6.04 3.54
N GLY A 58 7.94 -6.42 3.82
CA GLY A 58 8.99 -5.49 4.25
C GLY A 58 9.31 -4.43 3.19
N GLU A 59 9.36 -4.80 1.91
CA GLU A 59 9.59 -3.83 0.81
C GLU A 59 8.45 -2.81 0.68
N ILE A 60 7.21 -3.25 0.90
CA ILE A 60 6.03 -2.39 0.93
C ILE A 60 6.13 -1.41 2.10
N ASP A 61 6.48 -1.89 3.29
CA ASP A 61 6.61 -1.05 4.48
C ASP A 61 7.66 0.05 4.32
N VAL A 62 8.84 -0.31 3.81
CA VAL A 62 9.91 0.65 3.53
C VAL A 62 9.46 1.67 2.49
N SER A 63 8.73 1.23 1.45
CA SER A 63 8.26 2.11 0.38
C SER A 63 7.14 3.05 0.85
N MET A 64 6.28 2.58 1.74
CA MET A 64 5.22 3.38 2.38
C MET A 64 5.79 4.41 3.34
N GLN A 65 6.76 4.00 4.15
CA GLN A 65 7.44 4.90 5.09
C GLN A 65 8.19 6.00 4.34
N ALA A 66 8.83 5.68 3.22
CA ALA A 66 9.46 6.67 2.34
C ALA A 66 8.45 7.66 1.74
N GLY A 67 7.24 7.22 1.43
CA GLY A 67 6.14 8.08 0.97
C GLY A 67 5.50 8.92 2.08
N GLY A 68 5.68 8.55 3.35
CA GLY A 68 5.17 9.28 4.52
C GLY A 68 3.64 9.32 4.63
N ARG A 69 2.92 8.44 3.93
CA ARG A 69 1.44 8.47 3.85
C ARG A 69 0.75 7.51 4.80
N TYR A 70 1.32 6.32 4.99
CA TYR A 70 0.72 5.24 5.78
C TYR A 70 1.73 4.71 6.78
N THR A 71 1.26 4.39 7.98
CA THR A 71 2.04 3.61 8.94
C THR A 71 1.75 2.11 8.76
N PRO A 72 2.71 1.22 9.10
CA PRO A 72 2.46 -0.23 9.04
C PRO A 72 1.22 -0.65 9.85
N GLU A 73 0.98 0.00 10.99
CA GLU A 73 -0.21 -0.22 11.82
C GLU A 73 -1.52 0.06 11.06
N GLN A 74 -1.57 1.12 10.25
CA GLN A 74 -2.75 1.45 9.45
C GLN A 74 -3.00 0.45 8.32
N LEU A 75 -1.94 -0.17 7.78
CA LEU A 75 -2.07 -1.23 6.78
C LEU A 75 -2.54 -2.53 7.43
N MET A 76 -2.08 -2.83 8.63
CA MET A 76 -2.57 -3.98 9.39
C MET A 76 -4.08 -3.88 9.69
N LEU A 77 -4.60 -2.68 9.92
CA LEU A 77 -6.05 -2.45 10.09
C LEU A 77 -6.87 -2.88 8.85
N LEU A 78 -6.30 -2.82 7.64
CA LEU A 78 -6.98 -3.29 6.43
C LEU A 78 -7.09 -4.82 6.36
N ILE A 79 -6.24 -5.52 7.09
CA ILE A 79 -6.08 -6.97 7.02
C ILE A 79 -6.80 -7.64 8.17
N THR A 80 -6.70 -7.06 9.38
CA THR A 80 -7.40 -7.53 10.57
C THR A 80 -8.91 -7.49 10.34
N PRO A 81 -9.64 -8.61 10.52
CA PRO A 81 -11.08 -8.65 10.32
C PRO A 81 -11.76 -7.88 11.45
N VAL A 82 -12.14 -6.65 11.19
CA VAL A 82 -13.16 -5.97 12.00
C VAL A 82 -14.51 -6.44 11.47
N GLU A 83 -15.39 -6.85 12.37
CA GLU A 83 -16.64 -7.66 12.21
C GLU A 83 -17.65 -7.25 11.12
N ALA A 84 -17.36 -6.30 10.26
CA ALA A 84 -18.18 -5.95 9.11
C ALA A 84 -17.31 -5.71 7.88
N VAL A 85 -17.51 -6.58 6.87
CA VAL A 85 -17.16 -6.40 5.45
C VAL A 85 -15.73 -6.85 5.07
N ASP A 86 -15.61 -8.15 4.79
CA ASP A 86 -14.56 -8.82 3.99
C ASP A 86 -14.41 -8.29 2.54
N THR A 87 -14.95 -7.10 2.24
CA THR A 87 -15.12 -6.56 0.89
C THR A 87 -14.52 -5.17 0.74
N ASN A 88 -13.38 -4.90 1.37
CA ASN A 88 -12.62 -3.71 1.02
C ASN A 88 -11.77 -4.02 -0.22
N ASN A 89 -12.12 -3.42 -1.37
CA ASN A 89 -11.33 -3.51 -2.61
C ASN A 89 -9.85 -3.12 -2.38
N SER A 90 -9.59 -2.25 -1.40
CA SER A 90 -8.24 -1.85 -0.99
C SER A 90 -7.43 -3.03 -0.45
N LYS A 91 -8.05 -3.93 0.34
CA LYS A 91 -7.40 -5.15 0.85
C LYS A 91 -7.02 -6.08 -0.31
N LYS A 92 -7.94 -6.29 -1.25
CA LYS A 92 -7.66 -7.11 -2.44
C LYS A 92 -6.59 -6.50 -3.35
N HIS A 93 -6.46 -5.18 -3.36
CA HIS A 93 -5.39 -4.50 -4.08
C HIS A 93 -4.04 -4.66 -3.37
N LEU A 94 -3.98 -4.49 -2.05
CA LEU A 94 -2.76 -4.71 -1.27
C LEU A 94 -2.25 -6.15 -1.45
N ILE A 95 -3.13 -7.14 -1.30
CA ILE A 95 -2.83 -8.56 -1.54
C ILE A 95 -2.31 -8.79 -2.97
N ARG A 96 -2.82 -8.05 -3.96
CA ARG A 96 -2.34 -8.18 -5.34
C ARG A 96 -0.89 -7.72 -5.48
N ILE A 97 -0.57 -6.59 -4.86
CA ILE A 97 0.77 -5.99 -4.93
C ILE A 97 1.77 -6.89 -4.20
N THR A 98 1.42 -7.37 -3.01
CA THR A 98 2.27 -8.25 -2.21
C THR A 98 2.57 -9.55 -2.95
N CYS A 99 1.56 -10.20 -3.52
CA CYS A 99 1.76 -11.41 -4.32
C CYS A 99 2.61 -11.15 -5.58
N ALA A 100 2.47 -9.99 -6.23
CA ALA A 100 3.27 -9.66 -7.41
C ALA A 100 4.75 -9.45 -7.08
N ILE A 101 5.05 -8.80 -5.95
CA ILE A 101 6.42 -8.63 -5.46
C ILE A 101 6.99 -9.98 -5.01
N ALA A 102 6.26 -10.74 -4.20
CA ALA A 102 6.68 -12.07 -3.77
C ALA A 102 6.99 -12.99 -4.97
N MET A 103 6.17 -12.94 -6.02
CA MET A 103 6.41 -13.70 -7.24
C MET A 103 7.71 -13.27 -7.94
N SER A 104 7.99 -11.97 -8.01
CA SER A 104 9.27 -11.49 -8.56
C SER A 104 10.48 -12.00 -7.77
N ILE A 105 10.39 -12.03 -6.44
CA ILE A 105 11.44 -12.57 -5.54
C ILE A 105 11.64 -14.07 -5.78
N LEU A 106 10.55 -14.85 -5.89
CA LEU A 106 10.63 -16.29 -6.18
C LEU A 106 11.26 -16.56 -7.56
N VAL A 107 10.92 -15.78 -8.58
CA VAL A 107 11.52 -15.90 -9.92
C VAL A 107 13.01 -15.53 -9.91
N GLU A 108 13.42 -14.53 -9.13
CA GLU A 108 14.84 -14.16 -8.99
C GLU A 108 15.69 -15.28 -8.39
N ARG A 109 15.10 -16.14 -7.55
CA ARG A 109 15.80 -17.33 -7.03
C ARG A 109 16.05 -18.39 -8.10
N ARG A 110 15.16 -18.50 -9.11
CA ARG A 110 15.23 -19.51 -10.18
C ARG A 110 14.95 -18.94 -11.56
N LEU A 111 15.85 -18.09 -12.04
CA LEU A 111 15.80 -17.54 -13.40
C LEU A 111 15.86 -18.60 -14.51
N GLU A 112 16.40 -19.79 -14.25
CA GLU A 112 16.57 -20.84 -15.27
C GLU A 112 15.25 -21.47 -15.73
N ARG A 113 14.22 -21.50 -14.87
CA ARG A 113 12.92 -22.13 -15.18
C ARG A 113 11.93 -21.19 -15.86
N VAL A 114 12.19 -19.90 -15.85
CA VAL A 114 11.27 -18.87 -16.31
C VAL A 114 11.90 -18.13 -17.48
N SER A 115 11.12 -17.81 -18.51
CA SER A 115 11.65 -17.03 -19.63
C SER A 115 12.14 -15.67 -19.14
N MET A 116 13.27 -15.20 -19.69
CA MET A 116 13.87 -13.93 -19.28
C MET A 116 12.90 -12.75 -19.48
N GLU A 117 12.07 -12.81 -20.53
CA GLU A 117 11.03 -11.80 -20.80
C GLU A 117 9.97 -11.75 -19.70
N THR A 118 9.50 -12.92 -19.23
CA THR A 118 8.51 -12.99 -18.14
C THR A 118 9.08 -12.54 -16.80
N ALA A 119 10.34 -12.87 -16.51
CA ALA A 119 11.03 -12.42 -15.31
C ALA A 119 11.19 -10.88 -15.31
N ASP A 120 11.63 -10.32 -16.43
CA ASP A 120 11.76 -8.86 -16.59
C ASP A 120 10.42 -8.15 -16.47
N TRP A 121 9.34 -8.73 -17.01
CA TRP A 121 8.00 -8.16 -16.89
C TRP A 121 7.53 -8.14 -15.44
N LEU A 122 7.69 -9.25 -14.69
CA LEU A 122 7.33 -9.34 -13.28
C LEU A 122 8.12 -8.33 -12.44
N ARG A 123 9.43 -8.22 -12.69
CA ARG A 123 10.30 -7.28 -11.98
C ARG A 123 9.93 -5.82 -12.25
N LYS A 124 9.62 -5.48 -13.51
CA LYS A 124 9.12 -4.15 -13.88
C LYS A 124 7.77 -3.85 -13.24
N ALA A 125 6.86 -4.82 -13.19
CA ALA A 125 5.56 -4.66 -12.55
C ALA A 125 5.71 -4.43 -11.02
N ALA A 126 6.52 -5.26 -10.35
CA ALA A 126 6.81 -5.11 -8.92
C ALA A 126 7.41 -3.73 -8.60
N LYS A 127 8.43 -3.31 -9.37
CA LYS A 127 9.05 -1.98 -9.22
C LYS A 127 8.06 -0.84 -9.49
N ALA A 128 7.21 -0.97 -10.51
CA ALA A 128 6.20 0.04 -10.81
C ALA A 128 5.20 0.20 -9.65
N PHE A 129 4.78 -0.90 -9.02
CA PHE A 129 3.95 -0.82 -7.82
C PHE A 129 4.69 -0.10 -6.68
N LEU A 130 5.93 -0.49 -6.37
CA LEU A 130 6.72 0.17 -5.31
C LEU A 130 6.92 1.68 -5.58
N ASP A 131 7.12 2.08 -6.83
CA ASP A 131 7.25 3.49 -7.20
C ASP A 131 5.91 4.24 -7.04
N GLN A 132 4.77 3.64 -7.42
CA GLN A 132 3.44 4.21 -7.19
C GLN A 132 3.13 4.35 -5.70
N LEU A 133 3.51 3.35 -4.91
CA LEU A 133 3.41 3.34 -3.45
C LEU A 133 4.21 4.49 -2.83
N ARG A 134 5.47 4.70 -3.25
CA ARG A 134 6.31 5.81 -2.79
C ARG A 134 5.76 7.18 -3.16
N ARG A 135 5.15 7.32 -4.34
CA ARG A 135 4.52 8.57 -4.79
C ARG A 135 3.18 8.83 -4.12
N GLY A 136 2.58 7.81 -3.49
CA GLY A 136 1.25 7.88 -2.90
C GLY A 136 0.13 7.93 -3.95
N GLU A 137 0.38 7.42 -5.16
CA GLU A 137 -0.65 7.32 -6.22
C GLU A 137 -1.71 6.26 -5.86
N ASN A 138 -1.28 5.19 -5.17
CA ASN A 138 -2.16 4.13 -4.70
C ASN A 138 -2.70 4.47 -3.31
N VAL A 139 -3.81 5.20 -3.29
CA VAL A 139 -4.53 5.52 -2.05
C VAL A 139 -5.36 4.31 -1.64
N PHE A 140 -4.93 3.60 -0.59
CA PHE A 140 -5.81 2.68 0.09
C PHE A 140 -6.89 3.48 0.79
N GLY A 141 -8.16 3.11 0.58
CA GLY A 141 -9.35 3.83 1.06
C GLY A 141 -9.54 3.78 2.59
N ILE A 142 -8.48 4.04 3.35
CA ILE A 142 -8.49 4.19 4.80
C ILE A 142 -9.01 5.60 5.10
N PRO A 143 -10.13 5.76 5.84
CA PRO A 143 -10.78 7.06 6.07
C PRO A 143 -9.85 8.13 6.64
N ALA A 144 -8.90 7.75 7.50
CA ALA A 144 -7.96 8.68 8.14
C ALA A 144 -6.93 9.29 7.17
N ALA A 145 -6.64 8.63 6.04
CA ALA A 145 -5.61 9.07 5.09
C ALA A 145 -6.17 9.91 3.94
N VAL A 146 -7.47 9.77 3.63
CA VAL A 146 -8.15 10.58 2.61
C VAL A 146 -8.12 12.07 3.00
N ASP A 147 -8.24 12.36 4.30
CA ASP A 147 -8.27 13.72 4.84
C ASP A 147 -6.90 14.43 4.75
N ALA A 148 -5.78 13.67 4.80
CA ALA A 148 -4.42 14.19 4.69
C ALA A 148 -3.98 14.50 3.23
N GLY A 149 -4.72 14.02 2.23
CA GLY A 149 -4.49 14.34 0.82
C GLY A 149 -5.15 15.66 0.39
N THR A 150 -6.22 16.05 1.08
CA THR A 150 -6.87 17.35 0.92
C THR A 150 -6.08 18.42 1.64
N ILE A 151 -5.49 19.35 0.89
CA ILE A 151 -5.02 20.61 1.46
C ILE A 151 -6.26 21.35 1.95
N HIS A 152 -6.59 21.19 3.23
CA HIS A 152 -7.57 22.04 3.89
C HIS A 152 -6.95 23.42 4.02
N ILE A 153 -7.28 24.30 3.08
CA ILE A 153 -7.02 25.72 3.24
C ILE A 153 -8.06 26.21 4.24
N ASP A 154 -7.73 26.14 5.53
CA ASP A 154 -8.50 26.80 6.59
C ASP A 154 -8.38 28.31 6.39
N THR A 155 -9.20 28.85 5.51
CA THR A 155 -9.40 30.29 5.42
C THR A 155 -10.30 30.72 6.56
N VAL A 156 -9.91 31.81 7.23
CA VAL A 156 -10.80 32.47 8.19
C VAL A 156 -12.03 32.99 7.44
N SER A 157 -13.22 32.56 7.84
CA SER A 157 -14.45 33.04 7.21
C SER A 157 -14.60 34.55 7.39
N SER A 158 -15.25 35.22 6.43
CA SER A 158 -15.48 36.68 6.48
C SER A 158 -16.14 37.13 7.80
N VAL A 159 -17.10 36.34 8.29
CA VAL A 159 -17.78 36.57 9.59
C VAL A 159 -16.81 36.48 10.76
N HIS A 160 -15.86 35.55 10.72
CA HIS A 160 -14.85 35.40 11.77
C HIS A 160 -13.85 36.58 11.76
N ILE A 161 -13.53 37.12 10.57
CA ILE A 161 -12.74 38.35 10.42
C ILE A 161 -13.50 39.58 10.96
N GLU A 162 -14.81 39.67 10.73
CA GLU A 162 -15.66 40.74 11.26
C GLU A 162 -15.76 40.68 12.79
N ASN A 163 -15.89 39.48 13.36
CA ASN A 163 -15.94 39.27 14.81
C ASN A 163 -14.61 39.56 15.53
N LEU A 164 -13.48 39.48 14.82
CA LEU A 164 -12.14 39.79 15.36
C LEU A 164 -11.94 41.28 15.66
N ASN A 165 -12.94 42.13 15.45
CA ASN A 165 -12.95 43.52 15.93
C ASN A 165 -11.71 44.31 15.47
N LEU A 166 -11.22 44.00 14.27
CA LEU A 166 -9.94 44.48 13.78
C LEU A 166 -9.96 46.01 13.63
N LEU A 167 -8.83 46.65 13.97
CA LEU A 167 -8.63 48.10 13.83
C LEU A 167 -9.08 48.68 12.47
N PRO A 168 -8.87 48.00 11.32
CA PRO A 168 -9.33 48.49 10.02
C PRO A 168 -10.86 48.64 9.92
N GLY A 169 -11.65 47.78 10.59
CA GLY A 169 -13.10 47.92 10.62
C GLY A 169 -13.57 49.10 11.47
N ARG A 170 -12.75 49.54 12.43
CA ARG A 170 -13.04 50.67 13.32
C ARG A 170 -12.53 52.01 12.78
N MET A 171 -11.56 51.99 11.87
CA MET A 171 -10.88 53.18 11.33
C MET A 171 -10.91 53.17 9.80
N SER A 172 -12.12 53.24 9.23
CA SER A 172 -12.39 53.18 7.78
C SER A 172 -11.69 54.28 6.95
N ASN A 173 -11.28 55.37 7.58
CA ASN A 173 -10.59 56.49 6.91
C ASN A 173 -9.06 56.33 6.87
N TYR A 174 -8.49 55.43 7.66
CA TYR A 174 -7.03 55.27 7.79
C TYR A 174 -6.52 53.95 7.23
N PHE A 175 -7.38 52.93 7.15
CA PHE A 175 -7.01 51.63 6.60
C PHE A 175 -8.01 51.19 5.53
N PRO A 176 -7.53 50.56 4.44
CA PRO A 176 -8.42 49.98 3.43
C PRO A 176 -9.28 48.88 4.06
N GLY A 177 -10.55 48.85 3.66
CA GLY A 177 -11.55 47.93 4.21
C GLY A 177 -11.17 46.46 3.99
N THR A 178 -11.67 45.58 4.85
CA THR A 178 -11.39 44.13 4.81
C THR A 178 -11.69 43.51 3.43
N ALA A 179 -12.74 43.97 2.76
CA ALA A 179 -13.13 43.54 1.40
C ALA A 179 -12.11 43.87 0.29
N GLN A 180 -11.15 44.76 0.54
CA GLN A 180 -10.05 45.07 -0.39
C GLN A 180 -8.77 44.29 -0.06
N ARG A 181 -8.69 43.63 1.10
CA ARG A 181 -7.48 42.97 1.60
C ARG A 181 -7.54 41.45 1.53
N THR A 182 -8.74 40.87 1.56
CA THR A 182 -8.90 39.43 1.35
C THR A 182 -8.98 39.11 -0.15
N PRO A 183 -8.38 37.99 -0.59
CA PRO A 183 -8.54 37.53 -1.96
C PRO A 183 -10.03 37.30 -2.22
N ARG A 184 -10.52 37.83 -3.34
CA ARG A 184 -11.91 37.59 -3.75
C ARG A 184 -12.02 36.13 -4.19
N VAL A 185 -12.90 35.39 -3.52
CA VAL A 185 -13.34 34.09 -4.00
C VAL A 185 -14.18 34.37 -5.24
N ASN A 186 -13.69 33.97 -6.42
CA ASN A 186 -14.47 33.98 -7.66
C ASN A 186 -15.42 32.78 -7.67
#